data_AF-A0P8P9-F1
#
_entry.id   AF-A0P8P9-F1
#
_cell.length_a   1.000
_cell.length_b   1.000
_cell.length_c   1.000
_cell.angle_alpha   90.00
_cell.angle_beta   90.00
_cell.angle_gamma   90.00
#
_symmetry.space_group_name_H-M   'P 1'
#
loop_
_entity.id
_entity.type
_entity.pdbx_description
1 polymer ?
#
loop_
_entity_poly.entity_id
_entity_poly.type
_entity_poly.pdbx_seq_one_letter_code
_entity_poly.pdbx_strand_id
1 'polypeptide(L)'
;REREKIHQKGSYESSRTLMNLHNNEAGRRTVYNLGCVACKCHGVSGSCSLKTCWLQLADFRKVGDFLKEKYDSAASMKLNSRGKLVQVNSRFNPPTTNDLVYVDPSPDYCVRNESTGSMGTQGRLCNKTSEGMDGCELMCCGRGYDQFKTVQTER
;
A
#
# COMPACT_ATOMS: atom_id res chain seq x y z
N ARG A 1 -7.66 -12.55 -17.53
CA ARG A 1 -8.08 -11.18 -17.89
C ARG A 1 -9.25 -10.83 -16.98
N GLU A 2 -9.06 -9.90 -16.04
CA GLU A 2 -10.16 -9.36 -15.25
C GLU A 2 -11.22 -8.81 -16.21
N ARG A 3 -12.48 -9.25 -16.08
CA ARG A 3 -13.59 -8.73 -16.88
C ARG A 3 -14.06 -7.44 -16.21
N GLU A 4 -13.63 -6.30 -16.73
CA GLU A 4 -14.09 -5.01 -16.22
C GLU A 4 -15.53 -4.75 -16.65
N LYS A 5 -16.37 -4.36 -15.70
CA LYS A 5 -17.72 -3.86 -15.98
C LYS A 5 -17.58 -2.48 -16.65
N ILE A 6 -18.27 -2.29 -17.77
CA ILE A 6 -18.24 -1.01 -18.49
C ILE A 6 -19.21 -0.06 -17.77
N HIS A 7 -18.67 0.94 -17.09
CA HIS A 7 -19.45 2.01 -16.46
C HIS A 7 -19.60 3.21 -17.40
N GLN A 8 -20.64 4.01 -17.21
CA GLN A 8 -20.84 5.23 -17.98
C GLN A 8 -19.64 6.17 -17.80
N LYS A 9 -19.07 6.64 -18.92
CA LYS A 9 -17.91 7.54 -18.91
C LYS A 9 -18.23 8.82 -18.12
N GLY A 10 -17.37 9.15 -17.17
CA GLY A 10 -17.55 10.31 -16.30
C GLY A 10 -18.39 10.06 -15.04
N SER A 11 -18.91 8.85 -14.84
CA SER A 11 -19.55 8.47 -13.58
C SER A 11 -18.53 8.29 -12.44
N TYR A 12 -19.01 8.36 -11.20
CA TYR A 12 -18.22 8.03 -10.01
C TYR A 12 -17.62 6.61 -10.12
N GLU A 13 -18.42 5.62 -10.51
CA GLU A 13 -17.94 4.24 -10.72
C GLU A 13 -16.83 4.16 -11.78
N SER A 14 -16.96 4.92 -12.88
CA SER A 14 -15.92 5.01 -13.89
C SER A 14 -14.61 5.58 -13.32
N SER A 15 -14.67 6.55 -12.40
CA SER A 15 -13.48 7.08 -11.71
C SER A 15 -12.80 6.02 -10.85
N ARG A 16 -13.60 5.22 -10.13
CA ARG A 16 -13.12 4.15 -9.24
C ARG A 16 -12.48 3.01 -10.05
N THR A 17 -13.05 2.63 -11.19
CA THR A 17 -12.43 1.67 -12.10
C THR A 17 -11.09 2.17 -12.63
N LEU A 18 -11.00 3.42 -13.08
CA LEU A 18 -9.75 4.01 -13.58
C LEU A 18 -8.67 4.07 -12.50
N MET A 19 -9.05 4.42 -11.27
CA MET A 19 -8.16 4.40 -10.11
C MET A 19 -7.63 2.99 -9.83
N ASN A 20 -8.51 1.99 -9.79
CA ASN A 20 -8.13 0.59 -9.54
C ASN A 20 -7.16 0.07 -10.61
N LEU A 21 -7.43 0.37 -11.88
CA LEU A 21 -6.55 0.01 -13.00
C LEU A 21 -5.14 0.58 -12.84
N HIS A 22 -5.05 1.86 -12.49
CA HIS A 22 -3.78 2.54 -12.24
C HIS A 22 -3.03 1.89 -11.07
N ASN A 23 -3.68 1.71 -9.93
CA ASN A 23 -3.07 1.15 -8.73
C ASN A 23 -2.64 -0.32 -8.91
N ASN A 24 -3.43 -1.11 -9.65
CA ASN A 24 -3.09 -2.49 -9.99
C ASN A 24 -1.84 -2.57 -10.89
N GLU A 25 -1.70 -1.64 -11.84
CA GLU A 25 -0.49 -1.52 -12.66
C GLU A 25 0.71 -1.09 -11.82
N ALA A 26 0.56 -0.10 -10.92
CA ALA A 26 1.63 0.33 -10.02
C ALA A 26 2.13 -0.83 -9.13
N GLY A 27 1.22 -1.67 -8.63
CA GLY A 27 1.56 -2.89 -7.89
C GLY A 27 2.33 -3.91 -8.73
N ARG A 28 1.85 -4.23 -9.94
CA ARG A 28 2.54 -5.15 -10.87
C ARG A 28 3.93 -4.64 -11.26
N ARG A 29 4.07 -3.34 -11.52
CA ARG A 29 5.36 -2.70 -11.81
C ARG A 29 6.32 -2.78 -10.64
N THR A 30 5.85 -2.58 -9.43
CA THR A 30 6.70 -2.67 -8.23
C THR A 30 7.32 -4.06 -8.10
N VAL A 31 6.52 -5.12 -8.27
CA VAL A 31 7.01 -6.51 -8.25
C VAL A 31 8.08 -6.75 -9.32
N TYR A 32 7.84 -6.26 -10.54
CA TYR A 32 8.78 -6.42 -11.65
C TYR A 32 10.07 -5.64 -11.42
N ASN A 33 9.97 -4.36 -11.05
CA ASN A 33 11.11 -3.44 -10.89
C ASN A 33 12.02 -3.82 -9.71
N LEU A 34 11.46 -4.41 -8.66
CA LEU A 34 12.24 -4.86 -7.50
C LEU A 34 12.86 -6.24 -7.70
N GLY A 35 12.49 -6.97 -8.75
CA GLY A 35 13.14 -8.23 -9.12
C GLY A 35 14.65 -8.06 -9.29
N CYS A 36 15.41 -9.08 -8.91
CA CYS A 36 16.87 -9.08 -9.01
C CYS A 36 17.37 -10.28 -9.80
N VAL A 37 18.59 -10.16 -10.33
CA VAL A 37 19.28 -11.30 -10.94
C VAL A 37 19.96 -12.09 -9.84
N ALA A 38 19.48 -13.30 -9.60
CA ALA A 38 20.13 -14.26 -8.71
C ALA A 38 20.99 -15.22 -9.53
N CYS A 39 22.14 -15.62 -8.99
CA CYS A 39 23.07 -16.51 -9.67
C CYS A 39 23.52 -17.64 -8.74
N LYS A 40 23.76 -18.81 -9.31
CA LYS A 40 24.43 -19.95 -8.65
C LYS A 40 25.74 -20.27 -9.37
N CYS A 41 26.79 -20.46 -8.58
CA CYS A 41 28.13 -20.77 -9.06
C CYS A 41 28.35 -22.29 -9.08
N HIS A 42 29.01 -22.76 -10.15
CA HIS A 42 29.19 -24.18 -10.46
C HIS A 42 30.65 -24.54 -10.82
N GLY A 43 31.61 -23.63 -10.64
CA GLY A 43 33.02 -23.89 -10.91
C GLY A 43 33.67 -24.81 -9.88
N VAL A 44 34.86 -25.32 -10.22
CA VAL A 44 35.67 -26.21 -9.36
C VAL A 44 35.87 -25.55 -7.99
N SER A 45 35.73 -26.35 -6.93
CA SER A 45 35.80 -25.90 -5.52
C SER A 45 34.83 -24.76 -5.16
N GLY A 46 33.69 -24.65 -5.85
CA GLY A 46 32.70 -23.61 -5.60
C GLY A 46 33.02 -22.26 -6.23
N SER A 47 34.00 -22.21 -7.14
CA SER A 47 34.33 -20.99 -7.87
C SER A 47 33.19 -20.55 -8.81
N CYS A 48 33.15 -19.26 -9.14
CA CYS A 48 32.14 -18.68 -10.05
C CYS A 48 32.64 -18.54 -11.50
N SER A 49 33.64 -19.33 -11.91
CA SER A 49 34.14 -19.36 -13.30
C SER A 49 33.05 -19.79 -14.29
N LEU A 50 32.15 -20.68 -13.86
CA LEU A 50 30.87 -20.97 -14.49
C LEU A 50 29.76 -20.64 -13.50
N LYS A 51 28.75 -19.86 -13.94
CA LYS A 51 27.56 -19.55 -13.15
C LYS A 51 26.32 -19.50 -14.02
N THR A 52 25.19 -19.86 -13.44
CA THR A 52 23.86 -19.76 -14.05
C THR A 52 23.06 -18.71 -13.30
N CYS A 53 22.42 -17.79 -14.01
CA CYS A 53 21.62 -16.72 -13.41
C CYS A 53 20.18 -16.78 -13.89
N TRP A 54 19.25 -16.32 -13.06
CA TRP A 54 17.83 -16.20 -13.37
C TRP A 54 17.24 -14.95 -12.73
N LEU A 55 16.10 -14.50 -13.27
CA LEU A 55 15.32 -13.44 -12.63
C LEU A 55 14.63 -14.03 -11.39
N GLN A 56 14.88 -13.42 -10.24
CA GLN A 56 14.29 -13.79 -8.97
C GLN A 56 13.46 -12.61 -8.44
N LEU A 57 12.28 -12.92 -7.91
CA LEU A 57 11.45 -11.93 -7.24
C LEU A 57 12.14 -11.46 -5.95
N ALA A 58 11.97 -10.18 -5.61
CA ALA A 58 12.36 -9.69 -4.30
C ALA A 58 11.57 -10.39 -3.18
N ASP A 59 12.11 -10.34 -1.97
CA ASP A 59 11.33 -10.61 -0.76
C ASP A 59 10.08 -9.73 -0.76
N PHE A 60 8.92 -10.34 -0.48
CA PHE A 60 7.65 -9.64 -0.48
C PHE A 60 7.59 -8.53 0.57
N ARG A 61 8.36 -8.62 1.66
CA ARG A 61 8.52 -7.52 2.63
C ARG A 61 9.02 -6.26 1.94
N LYS A 62 10.05 -6.37 1.09
CA LYS A 62 10.59 -5.24 0.33
C LYS A 62 9.56 -4.64 -0.63
N VAL A 63 8.74 -5.47 -1.25
CA VAL A 63 7.62 -5.02 -2.09
C VAL A 63 6.58 -4.26 -1.24
N GLY A 64 6.22 -4.81 -0.09
CA GLY A 64 5.27 -4.21 0.85
C GLY A 64 5.75 -2.86 1.39
N ASP A 65 7.01 -2.77 1.81
CA ASP A 65 7.61 -1.53 2.32
C ASP A 65 7.63 -0.45 1.24
N PHE A 66 8.02 -0.80 0.01
CA PHE A 66 7.97 0.15 -1.11
C PHE A 66 6.54 0.62 -1.43
N LEU A 67 5.56 -0.29 -1.45
CA LEU A 67 4.16 0.10 -1.67
C LEU A 67 3.59 0.91 -0.50
N LYS A 68 4.08 0.70 0.72
CA LYS A 68 3.70 1.50 1.88
C LYS A 68 4.20 2.95 1.77
N GLU A 69 5.41 3.16 1.27
CA GLU A 69 5.90 4.52 0.95
C GLU A 69 5.01 5.18 -0.12
N LYS A 70 4.63 4.43 -1.17
CA LYS A 70 3.71 4.93 -2.20
C LYS A 70 2.31 5.22 -1.68
N TYR A 71 1.86 4.50 -0.66
CA TYR A 71 0.61 4.77 0.03
C TYR A 71 0.67 6.08 0.81
N ASP A 72 1.77 6.35 1.52
CA ASP A 72 1.95 7.58 2.29
C ASP A 72 2.05 8.83 1.40
N SER A 73 2.52 8.66 0.16
CA SER A 73 2.61 9.74 -0.84
C SER A 73 1.52 9.69 -1.92
N ALA A 74 0.41 9.00 -1.69
CA ALA A 74 -0.62 8.80 -2.72
C ALA A 74 -1.29 10.12 -3.14
N ALA A 75 -1.62 10.25 -4.42
CA ALA A 75 -2.20 11.49 -4.97
C ALA A 75 -3.73 11.46 -5.02
N SER A 76 -4.37 12.53 -4.55
CA SER A 76 -5.81 12.74 -4.70
C SER A 76 -6.17 13.15 -6.13
N MET A 77 -7.14 12.44 -6.72
CA MET A 77 -7.58 12.60 -8.10
C MET A 77 -9.07 12.91 -8.17
N LYS A 78 -9.47 13.63 -9.22
CA LYS A 78 -10.87 13.88 -9.59
C LYS A 78 -11.07 13.68 -11.08
N LEU A 79 -12.31 13.49 -11.51
CA LEU A 79 -12.63 13.51 -12.94
C LEU A 79 -12.66 14.93 -13.48
N ASN A 80 -12.09 15.12 -14.68
CA ASN A 80 -12.33 16.32 -15.47
C ASN A 80 -13.57 16.16 -16.38
N SER A 81 -13.98 17.24 -17.04
CA SER A 81 -15.11 17.24 -17.98
C SER A 81 -14.96 16.26 -19.16
N ARG A 82 -13.73 15.77 -19.42
CA ARG A 82 -13.44 14.78 -20.47
C ARG A 82 -13.46 13.34 -19.94
N GLY A 83 -13.78 13.13 -18.66
CA GLY A 83 -13.81 11.84 -18.00
C GLY A 83 -12.43 11.23 -17.75
N LYS A 84 -11.36 12.05 -17.65
CA LYS A 84 -10.01 11.60 -17.26
C LYS A 84 -9.75 11.94 -15.79
N LEU A 85 -9.02 11.07 -15.11
CA LEU A 85 -8.47 11.37 -13.78
C LEU A 85 -7.41 12.47 -13.91
N VAL A 86 -7.60 13.52 -13.13
CA VAL A 86 -6.67 14.64 -12.99
C VAL A 86 -6.43 14.92 -11.51
N GLN A 87 -5.24 15.39 -11.17
CA GLN A 87 -4.89 15.68 -9.79
C GLN A 87 -5.80 16.80 -9.23
N VAL A 88 -6.24 16.64 -7.98
CA VAL A 88 -7.10 17.63 -7.31
C VAL A 88 -6.33 18.94 -7.09
N ASN A 89 -5.08 18.83 -6.63
CA ASN A 89 -4.21 19.97 -6.35
C ASN A 89 -3.02 19.98 -7.33
N SER A 90 -3.03 20.95 -8.25
CA SER A 90 -2.02 21.10 -9.30
C SER A 90 -0.69 21.72 -8.84
N ARG A 91 -0.55 22.06 -7.55
CA ARG A 91 0.73 22.55 -6.99
C ARG A 91 1.73 21.42 -6.78
N PHE A 92 1.25 20.18 -6.70
CA PHE A 92 2.09 19.00 -6.55
C PHE A 92 2.52 18.46 -7.91
N ASN A 93 3.57 17.64 -7.90
CA ASN A 93 3.96 16.92 -9.10
C ASN A 93 2.87 15.90 -9.49
N PRO A 94 2.60 15.74 -10.79
CA PRO A 94 1.63 14.75 -11.25
C PRO A 94 2.12 13.32 -10.92
N PRO A 95 1.23 12.41 -10.51
CA PRO A 95 1.61 11.04 -10.18
C PRO A 95 2.11 10.28 -11.41
N THR A 96 3.12 9.45 -11.21
CA THR A 96 3.66 8.52 -12.21
C THR A 96 2.90 7.20 -12.23
N THR A 97 3.24 6.31 -13.17
CA THR A 97 2.66 4.95 -13.23
C THR A 97 3.07 4.04 -12.07
N ASN A 98 4.05 4.43 -11.26
CA ASN A 98 4.48 3.71 -10.07
C ASN A 98 3.90 4.29 -8.78
N ASP A 99 3.16 5.40 -8.85
CA ASP A 99 2.56 6.05 -7.69
C ASP A 99 1.11 5.59 -7.49
N LEU A 100 0.65 5.55 -6.25
CA LEU A 100 -0.74 5.23 -5.95
C LEU A 100 -1.61 6.49 -6.01
N VAL A 101 -2.86 6.30 -6.42
CA VAL A 101 -3.85 7.38 -6.52
C VAL A 101 -5.15 7.01 -5.82
N TYR A 102 -5.87 8.00 -5.33
CA TYR A 102 -7.18 7.83 -4.70
C TYR A 102 -8.18 8.89 -5.15
N VAL A 103 -9.47 8.54 -5.19
CA VAL A 103 -10.55 9.47 -5.55
C VAL A 103 -11.37 9.93 -4.36
N ASP A 104 -11.47 9.10 -3.32
CA ASP A 104 -12.26 9.37 -2.11
C ASP A 104 -11.37 9.56 -0.89
N PRO A 105 -11.69 10.51 0.01
CA PRO A 105 -11.02 10.61 1.29
C PRO A 105 -11.27 9.35 2.13
N SER A 106 -10.27 8.97 2.92
CA SER A 106 -10.44 7.89 3.89
C SER A 106 -11.43 8.31 5.00
N PRO A 107 -12.29 7.39 5.48
CA PRO A 107 -13.16 7.66 6.62
C PRO A 107 -12.34 7.76 7.91
N ASP A 108 -13.01 8.19 8.99
CA ASP A 108 -12.48 8.03 10.34
C ASP A 108 -12.54 6.56 10.77
N TYR A 109 -11.38 5.98 11.10
CA TYR A 109 -11.25 4.59 11.55
C TYR A 109 -11.27 4.44 13.08
N CYS A 110 -11.37 5.53 13.83
CA CYS A 110 -11.36 5.51 15.29
C CYS A 110 -12.61 4.83 15.87
N VAL A 111 -13.78 5.10 15.27
CA VAL A 111 -15.08 4.60 15.72
C VAL A 111 -15.56 3.50 14.80
N ARG A 112 -16.25 2.50 15.38
CA ARG A 112 -16.91 1.46 14.61
C ARG A 112 -17.98 2.07 13.69
N ASN A 113 -17.89 1.78 12.41
CA ASN A 113 -18.81 2.24 11.39
C ASN A 113 -19.05 1.12 10.37
N GLU A 114 -20.20 0.46 10.50
CA GLU A 114 -20.58 -0.69 9.66
C GLU A 114 -20.78 -0.33 8.19
N SER A 115 -21.22 0.89 7.88
CA SER A 115 -21.42 1.35 6.50
C SER A 115 -20.10 1.44 5.73
N THR A 116 -19.01 1.79 6.41
CA THR A 116 -17.65 1.81 5.83
C THR A 116 -16.89 0.50 6.01
N GLY A 117 -17.41 -0.40 6.85
CA GLY A 117 -16.70 -1.61 7.28
C GLY A 117 -15.61 -1.37 8.35
N SER A 118 -15.51 -0.16 8.91
CA SER A 118 -14.57 0.14 9.98
C SER A 118 -15.02 -0.51 11.29
N MET A 119 -14.14 -1.29 11.93
CA MET A 119 -14.40 -1.92 13.23
C MET A 119 -14.10 -1.01 14.43
N GLY A 120 -13.52 0.17 14.19
CA GLY A 120 -12.99 1.04 15.24
C GLY A 120 -11.64 0.55 15.77
N THR A 121 -11.05 1.30 16.72
CA THR A 121 -9.75 0.96 17.32
C THR A 121 -9.83 0.43 18.76
N GLN A 122 -11.03 0.27 19.31
CA GLN A 122 -11.21 -0.25 20.66
C GLN A 122 -10.68 -1.69 20.78
N GLY A 123 -9.96 -1.97 21.87
CA GLY A 123 -9.38 -3.29 22.14
C GLY A 123 -8.12 -3.63 21.33
N ARG A 124 -7.62 -2.71 20.50
CA ARG A 124 -6.34 -2.90 19.79
C ARG A 124 -5.16 -2.64 20.72
N LEU A 125 -4.10 -3.43 20.54
CA LEU A 125 -2.81 -3.16 21.18
C LEU A 125 -2.19 -1.90 20.60
N CYS A 126 -1.54 -1.13 21.46
CA CYS A 126 -0.78 0.05 21.09
C CYS A 126 0.57 0.08 21.80
N ASN A 127 1.49 0.85 21.25
CA ASN A 127 2.82 1.04 21.79
C ASN A 127 2.89 2.37 22.56
N LYS A 128 3.11 2.31 23.88
CA LYS A 128 3.19 3.52 24.72
C LYS A 128 4.38 4.42 24.38
N THR A 129 5.48 3.86 23.86
CA THR A 129 6.71 4.62 23.58
C THR A 129 6.76 5.17 22.16
N SER A 130 5.80 4.80 21.30
CA SER A 130 5.76 5.28 19.91
C SER A 130 4.92 6.55 19.81
N GLU A 131 5.42 7.52 19.03
CA GLU A 131 4.68 8.71 18.60
C GLU A 131 3.99 8.51 17.24
N GLY A 132 4.22 7.36 16.60
CA GLY A 132 3.68 7.01 15.29
C GLY A 132 2.26 6.44 15.33
N MET A 133 1.80 5.93 14.19
CA MET A 133 0.44 5.36 14.06
C MET A 133 0.18 4.15 14.97
N ASP A 134 1.22 3.46 15.47
CA ASP A 134 1.12 2.39 16.46
C ASP A 134 1.14 2.91 17.91
N GLY A 135 1.44 4.20 18.09
CA GLY A 135 1.45 4.91 19.36
C GLY A 135 0.08 4.93 20.02
N CYS A 136 0.02 4.78 21.34
CA CYS A 136 -1.25 4.76 22.06
C CYS A 136 -2.08 6.05 21.90
N GLU A 137 -1.43 7.20 21.72
CA GLU A 137 -2.13 8.47 21.49
C GLU A 137 -2.94 8.43 20.18
N LEU A 138 -2.32 7.98 19.09
CA LEU A 138 -2.95 7.89 17.77
C LEU A 138 -3.85 6.66 17.62
N MET A 139 -3.40 5.47 18.05
CA MET A 139 -4.18 4.23 17.99
C MET A 139 -5.48 4.32 18.80
N CYS A 140 -5.43 4.90 20.00
CA CYS A 140 -6.59 5.04 20.88
C CYS A 140 -7.36 6.34 20.61
N CYS A 141 -6.92 7.15 19.65
CA CYS A 141 -7.55 8.40 19.22
C CYS A 141 -7.83 9.35 20.40
N GLY A 142 -6.86 9.53 21.29
CA GLY A 142 -6.98 10.40 22.47
C GLY A 142 -7.93 9.92 23.57
N ARG A 143 -8.53 8.73 23.46
CA ARG A 143 -9.47 8.19 24.47
C ARG A 143 -8.80 7.63 25.73
N GLY A 144 -7.47 7.63 25.79
CA GLY A 144 -6.68 6.93 26.79
C GLY A 144 -6.50 5.43 26.48
N TYR A 145 -5.73 4.74 27.32
CA TYR A 145 -5.41 3.32 27.15
C TYR A 145 -5.15 2.64 28.50
N ASP A 146 -5.55 1.37 28.57
CA ASP A 146 -5.28 0.51 29.73
C ASP A 146 -3.90 -0.16 29.60
N GLN A 147 -3.26 -0.42 30.73
CA GLN A 147 -1.99 -1.14 30.79
C GLN A 147 -2.20 -2.47 31.52
N PHE A 148 -1.79 -3.57 30.91
CA PHE A 148 -1.83 -4.90 31.53
C PHE A 148 -0.46 -5.56 31.45
N LYS A 149 -0.09 -6.29 32.51
CA LYS A 149 1.13 -7.09 32.55
C LYS A 149 0.77 -8.52 32.17
N THR A 150 1.49 -9.10 31.23
CA THR A 150 1.38 -10.52 30.87
C THR A 150 2.71 -11.21 31.11
N VAL A 151 2.68 -12.44 31.63
CA VAL A 151 3.87 -13.29 31.74
C VAL A 151 3.95 -14.11 30.47
N GLN A 152 5.02 -13.92 29.70
CA GLN A 152 5.29 -14.74 28.52
C GLN A 152 6.30 -15.82 28.89
N THR A 153 5.96 -17.08 28.60
CA THR A 153 6.87 -18.21 28.72
C THR A 153 7.43 -18.51 27.34
N GLU A 154 8.66 -18.13 27.09
CA GLU A 154 9.39 -18.56 25.89
C GLU A 154 9.94 -19.97 26.12
N ARG A 155 10.00 -20.77 25.05
CA ARG A 155 10.51 -22.15 25.07
C ARG A 155 11.95 -22.20 24.62
#